data_AF-A0A1C6BZL3-F1
#
_entry.id   AF-A0A1C6BZL3-F1
#
_cell.length_a   1.000
_cell.length_b   1.000
_cell.length_c   1.000
_cell.angle_alpha   90.00
_cell.angle_beta   90.00
_cell.angle_gamma   90.00
#
_symmetry.space_group_name_H-M   'P 1'
#
loop_
_entity.id
_entity.type
_entity.pdbx_description
1 polymer ?
#
loop_
_entity_poly.entity_id
_entity_poly.type
_entity_poly.pdbx_seq_one_letter_code
_entity_poly.pdbx_strand_id
1 'polypeptide(L)'
;MGRNKLIEDELLLNLFDKFLLEICGGTLEHFQFSAFSNYIISQGYKGITPRLLRRSDILRTHISELSNSKANEDRQKVLVFKTLDVDLICSKRNNSEYLRNVLTQTDAYYHSLYEYASTIARENHKLKQELNQEKLNKKESVQKAEEIRQNYKEEKNSVSQLQLENKKLRELIDTYLYPEIANELLRKKGLLQGSNEYIDPAMVDKNLITAKTELKKEEAVKQTKSGSDAIIHLFDKLKS
;
A
#
# COMPACT_ATOMS: atom_id res chain seq x y z
N MET A 1 25.76 -44.32 -3.71
CA MET A 1 27.13 -44.14 -3.19
C MET A 1 27.25 -42.72 -2.67
N GLY A 2 27.04 -42.50 -1.37
CA GLY A 2 27.22 -41.18 -0.75
C GLY A 2 28.70 -40.84 -0.69
N ARG A 3 29.08 -39.62 -1.08
CA ARG A 3 30.48 -39.16 -1.05
C ARG A 3 30.95 -39.15 0.41
N ASN A 4 32.10 -39.76 0.69
CA ASN A 4 32.70 -39.79 2.03
C ASN A 4 32.84 -38.37 2.59
N LYS A 5 32.54 -38.23 3.89
CA LYS A 5 32.72 -36.96 4.61
C LYS A 5 34.20 -36.58 4.62
N LEU A 6 34.48 -35.30 4.40
CA LEU A 6 35.85 -34.76 4.38
C LEU A 6 36.39 -34.48 5.80
N ILE A 7 35.49 -34.32 6.77
CA ILE A 7 35.79 -34.17 8.21
C ILE A 7 34.66 -34.83 9.00
N GLU A 8 35.00 -35.42 10.15
CA GLU A 8 34.05 -35.92 11.13
C GLU A 8 33.35 -34.78 11.89
N ASP A 9 32.09 -35.00 12.24
CA ASP A 9 31.22 -33.93 12.74
C ASP A 9 31.67 -33.39 14.12
N GLU A 10 32.14 -34.26 15.01
CA GLU A 10 32.69 -33.86 16.33
C GLU A 10 33.96 -33.01 16.20
N LEU A 11 34.81 -33.35 15.23
CA LEU A 11 36.06 -32.62 15.01
C LEU A 11 35.78 -31.25 14.35
N LEU A 12 34.76 -31.17 13.51
CA LEU A 12 34.31 -29.90 12.92
C LEU A 12 33.79 -28.92 13.99
N LEU A 13 33.03 -29.41 14.97
CA LEU A 13 32.54 -28.59 16.09
C LEU A 13 33.70 -28.10 16.97
N ASN A 14 34.65 -28.99 17.33
CA ASN A 14 35.83 -28.59 18.09
C ASN A 14 36.68 -27.53 17.37
N LEU A 15 36.82 -27.64 16.05
CA LEU A 15 37.52 -26.62 15.25
C LEU A 15 36.74 -25.31 15.21
N PHE A 16 35.40 -25.37 15.20
CA PHE A 16 34.54 -24.19 15.25
C PHE A 16 34.66 -23.48 16.60
N ASP A 17 34.68 -24.20 17.71
CA ASP A 17 34.85 -23.61 19.04
C ASP A 17 36.22 -22.97 19.22
N LYS A 18 37.28 -23.65 18.74
CA LYS A 18 38.63 -23.07 18.70
C LYS A 18 38.69 -21.82 17.83
N PHE A 19 38.06 -21.84 16.66
CA PHE A 19 37.98 -20.67 15.79
C PHE A 19 37.28 -19.49 16.48
N LEU A 20 36.17 -19.76 17.17
CA LEU A 20 35.46 -18.73 17.91
C LEU A 20 36.34 -18.14 19.02
N LEU A 21 37.08 -18.96 19.77
CA LEU A 21 37.96 -18.50 20.84
C LEU A 21 39.18 -17.74 20.33
N GLU A 22 39.89 -18.28 19.33
CA GLU A 22 41.17 -17.75 18.86
C GLU A 22 41.02 -16.54 17.94
N ILE A 23 39.98 -16.52 17.09
CA ILE A 23 39.82 -15.50 16.03
C ILE A 23 38.65 -14.56 16.30
N CYS A 24 37.52 -15.08 16.79
CA CYS A 24 36.33 -14.26 17.03
C CYS A 24 36.19 -13.76 18.49
N GLY A 25 37.16 -14.04 19.36
CA GLY A 25 37.16 -13.61 20.76
C GLY A 25 35.97 -14.12 21.57
N GLY A 26 35.41 -15.27 21.19
CA GLY A 26 34.22 -15.87 21.81
C GLY A 26 32.88 -15.29 21.35
N THR A 27 32.85 -14.40 20.35
CA THR A 27 31.61 -13.77 19.87
C THR A 27 31.19 -14.25 18.48
N LEU A 28 29.88 -14.48 18.31
CA LEU A 28 29.30 -14.91 17.03
C LEU A 28 29.18 -13.77 16.00
N GLU A 29 29.35 -12.52 16.42
CA GLU A 29 29.18 -11.32 15.57
C GLU A 29 30.26 -11.20 14.49
N HIS A 30 31.47 -11.68 14.81
CA HIS A 30 32.62 -11.66 13.91
C HIS A 30 32.76 -12.97 13.11
N PHE A 31 31.82 -13.90 13.26
CA PHE A 31 31.87 -15.19 12.60
C PHE A 31 31.57 -15.05 11.10
N GLN A 32 32.51 -15.51 10.27
CA GLN A 32 32.33 -15.61 8.82
C GLN A 32 32.72 -17.00 8.32
N PHE A 33 31.83 -17.65 7.57
CA PHE A 33 32.09 -18.95 6.95
C PHE A 33 33.35 -18.98 6.07
N SER A 34 33.70 -17.86 5.43
CA SER A 34 34.92 -17.74 4.63
C SER A 34 36.17 -17.77 5.50
N ALA A 35 36.18 -17.03 6.60
CA ALA A 35 37.29 -17.00 7.56
C ALA A 35 37.46 -18.36 8.25
N PHE A 36 36.35 -19.00 8.64
CA PHE A 36 36.38 -20.34 9.23
C PHE A 36 36.87 -21.40 8.23
N SER A 37 36.47 -21.31 6.96
CA SER A 37 36.99 -22.20 5.91
C SER A 37 38.51 -22.06 5.74
N ASN A 38 39.03 -20.83 5.77
CA ASN A 38 40.48 -20.58 5.68
C ASN A 38 41.21 -21.12 6.91
N TYR A 39 40.62 -20.98 8.10
CA TYR A 39 41.17 -21.53 9.34
C TYR A 39 41.27 -23.06 9.29
N ILE A 40 40.22 -23.74 8.81
CA ILE A 40 40.26 -25.19 8.69
C ILE A 40 41.31 -25.64 7.66
N ILE A 41 41.49 -24.88 6.58
CA ILE A 41 42.54 -25.14 5.58
C ILE A 41 43.94 -24.94 6.20
N SER A 42 44.14 -23.92 7.03
CA SER A 42 45.43 -23.71 7.72
C SER A 42 45.74 -24.81 8.74
N GLN A 43 44.72 -25.48 9.28
CA GLN A 43 44.86 -26.64 10.18
C GLN A 43 45.12 -27.97 9.43
N GLY A 44 45.30 -27.94 8.11
CA GLY A 44 45.73 -29.08 7.30
C GLY A 44 44.62 -29.81 6.54
N TYR A 45 43.35 -29.41 6.68
CA TYR A 45 42.24 -30.05 5.97
C TYR A 45 41.98 -29.41 4.60
N LYS A 46 42.20 -30.17 3.53
CA LYS A 46 42.09 -29.69 2.14
C LYS A 46 40.69 -29.94 1.56
N GLY A 47 40.20 -29.02 0.74
CA GLY A 47 38.97 -29.19 -0.05
C GLY A 47 37.67 -28.77 0.64
N ILE A 48 37.76 -28.11 1.80
CA ILE A 48 36.58 -27.56 2.49
C ILE A 48 36.31 -26.17 1.97
N THR A 49 35.09 -25.99 1.48
CA THR A 49 34.62 -24.71 0.95
C THR A 49 33.57 -24.11 1.87
N PRO A 50 33.39 -22.78 1.88
CA PRO A 50 32.33 -22.14 2.66
C PRO A 50 30.93 -22.68 2.33
N ARG A 51 30.72 -23.14 1.09
CA ARG A 51 29.47 -23.75 0.63
C ARG A 51 29.17 -25.08 1.33
N LEU A 52 30.20 -25.89 1.62
CA LEU A 52 30.05 -27.16 2.34
C LEU A 52 29.75 -26.92 3.81
N LEU A 53 30.45 -25.97 4.45
CA LEU A 53 30.23 -25.60 5.84
C LEU A 53 28.81 -25.07 6.08
N ARG A 54 28.29 -24.25 5.15
CA ARG A 54 26.90 -23.78 5.18
C ARG A 54 25.86 -24.89 5.00
N ARG A 55 26.22 -26.05 4.47
CA ARG A 55 25.30 -27.19 4.28
C ARG A 55 25.37 -28.19 5.42
N SER A 56 26.29 -28.02 6.38
CA SER A 56 26.35 -28.87 7.56
C SER A 56 25.22 -28.48 8.52
N ASP A 57 24.29 -29.41 8.76
CA ASP A 57 23.17 -29.22 9.69
C ASP A 57 23.64 -29.14 11.14
N ILE A 58 24.72 -29.84 11.47
CA ILE A 58 25.32 -29.87 12.82
C ILE A 58 25.94 -28.53 13.17
N LEU A 59 26.63 -27.90 12.21
CA LEU A 59 27.19 -26.56 12.43
C LEU A 59 26.08 -25.50 12.54
N ARG A 60 24.99 -25.65 11.77
CA ARG A 60 23.83 -24.74 11.84
C ARG A 60 23.11 -24.82 13.17
N THR A 61 22.88 -26.03 13.67
CA THR A 61 22.24 -26.25 14.97
C THR A 61 23.08 -25.64 16.09
N HIS A 62 24.40 -25.91 16.12
CA HIS A 62 25.29 -25.32 17.13
C HIS A 62 25.32 -23.78 17.09
N ILE A 63 25.40 -23.17 15.90
CA ILE A 63 25.32 -21.71 15.73
C ILE A 63 23.99 -21.15 16.25
N SER A 64 22.88 -21.83 15.96
CA SER A 64 21.55 -21.40 16.42
C SER A 64 21.38 -21.53 17.93
N GLU A 65 21.93 -22.57 18.55
CA GLU A 65 21.93 -22.76 20.00
C GLU A 65 22.73 -21.66 20.71
N LEU A 66 23.92 -21.33 20.21
CA LEU A 66 24.73 -20.22 20.74
C LEU A 66 24.02 -18.86 20.61
N SER A 67 23.37 -18.62 19.47
CA SER A 67 22.58 -17.38 19.26
C SER A 67 21.39 -17.28 20.22
N ASN A 68 20.69 -18.39 20.46
CA ASN A 68 19.52 -18.43 21.34
C ASN A 68 19.92 -18.31 22.82
N SER A 69 21.07 -18.89 23.21
CA SER A 69 21.61 -18.74 24.56
C SER A 69 21.89 -17.28 24.90
N LYS A 70 22.54 -16.53 24.00
CA LYS A 70 22.82 -15.09 24.18
C LYS A 70 21.52 -14.28 24.31
N ALA A 71 20.53 -14.55 23.45
CA ALA A 71 19.23 -13.87 23.52
C ALA A 71 18.46 -14.16 24.81
N ASN A 72 18.61 -15.35 25.40
CA ASN A 72 18.01 -15.70 26.68
C ASN A 72 18.75 -15.05 27.86
N GLU A 73 20.10 -14.99 27.85
CA GLU A 73 20.87 -14.28 28.89
C GLU A 73 20.50 -12.79 28.97
N ASP A 74 20.35 -12.12 27.81
CA ASP A 74 19.95 -10.72 27.77
C ASP A 74 18.50 -10.48 28.24
N ARG A 75 17.61 -11.48 28.09
CA ARG A 75 16.23 -11.45 28.60
C ARG A 75 16.13 -11.73 30.10
N GLN A 76 17.09 -12.46 30.65
CA GLN A 76 17.04 -13.01 32.00
C GLN A 76 17.88 -12.20 33.01
N LYS A 77 18.46 -11.06 32.60
CA LYS A 77 18.96 -10.03 33.52
C LYS A 77 17.79 -9.41 34.27
N VAL A 78 17.31 -10.11 35.31
CA VAL A 78 16.38 -9.56 36.29
C VAL A 78 17.09 -8.38 36.97
N LEU A 79 16.60 -7.18 36.72
CA LEU A 79 17.10 -5.92 37.25
C LEU A 79 16.87 -5.84 38.77
N VAL A 80 17.71 -6.52 39.56
CA VAL A 80 17.70 -6.40 41.01
C VAL A 80 18.85 -5.49 41.44
N PHE A 81 18.57 -4.50 42.30
CA PHE A 81 19.63 -3.68 42.86
C PHE A 81 20.57 -4.56 43.72
N LYS A 82 21.84 -4.66 43.33
CA LYS A 82 22.84 -5.44 44.07
C LYS A 82 23.37 -4.62 45.24
N THR A 83 22.93 -4.95 46.45
CA THR A 83 23.42 -4.33 47.69
C THR A 83 24.80 -4.87 48.06
N LEU A 84 25.68 -3.99 48.56
CA LEU A 84 26.93 -4.38 49.20
C LEU A 84 26.64 -4.83 50.63
N ASP A 85 27.09 -6.02 51.00
CA ASP A 85 27.06 -6.50 52.38
C ASP A 85 28.27 -5.92 53.14
N VAL A 86 28.04 -4.77 53.76
CA VAL A 86 29.08 -4.00 54.44
C VAL A 86 29.63 -4.75 55.66
N ASP A 87 28.80 -5.50 56.37
CA ASP A 87 29.20 -6.25 57.56
C ASP A 87 30.12 -7.43 57.20
N LEU A 88 29.84 -8.10 56.09
CA LEU A 88 30.67 -9.20 55.58
C LEU A 88 32.02 -8.69 55.02
N ILE A 89 32.04 -7.46 54.50
CA ILE A 89 33.27 -6.77 54.09
C ILE A 89 34.08 -6.33 55.32
N CYS A 90 33.45 -5.74 56.33
CA CYS A 90 34.11 -5.25 57.53
C CYS A 90 34.65 -6.37 58.43
N SER A 91 34.00 -7.54 58.43
CA SER A 91 34.46 -8.71 59.20
C SER A 91 35.71 -9.39 58.60
N LYS A 92 35.91 -9.33 57.29
CA LYS A 92 37.15 -9.78 56.60
C LYS A 92 38.23 -8.70 56.61
N ARG A 93 38.57 -8.22 57.81
CA ARG A 93 39.37 -7.01 58.10
C ARG A 93 40.77 -6.92 57.45
N ASN A 94 41.32 -8.02 56.92
CA ASN A 94 42.71 -8.10 56.45
C ASN A 94 42.88 -8.52 54.98
N ASN A 95 41.80 -8.67 54.20
CA ASN A 95 41.91 -9.14 52.82
C ASN A 95 41.58 -8.01 51.83
N SER A 96 42.58 -7.16 51.56
CA SER A 96 42.50 -6.08 50.56
C SER A 96 42.11 -6.58 49.17
N GLU A 97 42.58 -7.78 48.80
CA GLU A 97 42.22 -8.45 47.55
C GLU A 97 40.73 -8.81 47.49
N TYR A 98 40.13 -9.25 48.60
CA TYR A 98 38.69 -9.51 48.67
C TYR A 98 37.88 -8.23 48.47
N LEU A 99 38.25 -7.13 49.16
CA LEU A 99 37.59 -5.84 49.00
C LEU A 99 37.69 -5.35 47.55
N ARG A 100 38.89 -5.44 46.96
CA ARG A 100 39.13 -5.05 45.56
C ARG A 100 38.23 -5.84 44.60
N ASN A 101 38.14 -7.16 44.79
CA ASN A 101 37.29 -8.02 43.96
C ASN A 101 35.80 -7.75 44.13
N VAL A 102 35.32 -7.49 45.35
CA VAL A 102 33.91 -7.15 45.57
C VAL A 102 33.58 -5.81 44.89
N LEU A 103 34.45 -4.81 45.04
CA LEU A 103 34.26 -3.49 44.42
C LEU A 103 34.31 -3.56 42.89
N THR A 104 35.28 -4.28 42.30
CA THR A 104 35.36 -4.44 40.84
C THR A 104 34.17 -5.21 40.28
N GLN A 105 33.69 -6.24 40.97
CA GLN A 105 32.48 -6.96 40.58
C GLN A 105 31.23 -6.09 40.65
N THR A 106 31.11 -5.25 41.67
CA THR A 106 29.98 -4.31 41.74
C THR A 106 30.06 -3.23 40.67
N ASP A 107 31.24 -2.70 40.39
CA ASP A 107 31.45 -1.69 39.35
C ASP A 107 31.12 -2.26 37.97
N ALA A 108 31.62 -3.46 37.65
CA ALA A 108 31.30 -4.16 36.42
C ALA A 108 29.79 -4.45 36.28
N TYR A 109 29.11 -4.80 37.39
CA TYR A 109 27.66 -4.98 37.40
C TYR A 109 26.94 -3.68 37.04
N TYR A 110 27.25 -2.58 37.72
CA TYR A 110 26.62 -1.28 37.45
C TYR A 110 26.95 -0.73 36.06
N HIS A 111 28.15 -0.98 35.54
CA HIS A 111 28.50 -0.63 34.17
C HIS A 111 27.64 -1.40 33.15
N SER A 112 27.48 -2.70 33.33
CA SER A 112 26.62 -3.53 32.47
C SER A 112 25.15 -3.09 32.53
N LEU A 113 24.69 -2.68 33.71
CA LEU A 113 23.35 -2.13 33.94
C LEU A 113 23.16 -0.80 33.20
N TYR A 114 24.15 0.08 33.26
CA TYR A 114 24.13 1.35 32.56
C TYR A 114 24.08 1.16 31.04
N GLU A 115 24.92 0.28 30.49
CA GLU A 115 24.91 -0.04 29.06
C GLU A 115 23.54 -0.58 28.62
N TYR A 116 22.95 -1.49 29.40
CA TYR A 116 21.61 -2.02 29.11
C TYR A 116 20.51 -0.94 29.21
N ALA A 117 20.57 -0.07 30.21
CA ALA A 117 19.62 1.04 30.32
C ALA A 117 19.77 2.03 29.15
N SER A 118 21.02 2.27 28.71
CA SER A 118 21.35 3.13 27.57
C SER A 118 20.81 2.57 26.25
N THR A 119 20.96 1.26 26.00
CA THR A 119 20.39 0.62 24.81
C THR A 119 18.86 0.70 24.81
N ILE A 120 18.21 0.40 25.94
CA ILE A 120 16.75 0.53 26.10
C ILE A 120 16.30 1.98 25.85
N ALA A 121 17.02 2.96 26.37
CA ALA A 121 16.68 4.37 26.17
C ALA A 121 16.74 4.77 24.69
N ARG A 122 17.78 4.32 23.97
CA ARG A 122 17.92 4.55 22.52
C ARG A 122 16.81 3.87 21.72
N GLU A 123 16.50 2.62 22.02
CA GLU A 123 15.42 1.88 21.36
C GLU A 123 14.06 2.53 21.60
N ASN A 124 13.76 2.92 22.85
CA ASN A 124 12.54 3.64 23.17
C ASN A 124 12.42 4.98 22.44
N HIS A 125 13.54 5.71 22.29
CA HIS A 125 13.55 6.95 21.52
C HIS A 125 13.22 6.69 20.05
N LYS A 126 13.84 5.67 19.45
CA LYS A 126 13.57 5.26 18.07
C LYS A 126 12.11 4.85 17.88
N LEU A 127 11.58 4.00 18.76
CA LEU A 127 10.17 3.57 18.73
C LEU A 127 9.20 4.75 18.87
N LYS A 128 9.51 5.75 19.71
CA LYS A 128 8.70 6.98 19.80
C LYS A 128 8.69 7.78 18.50
N GLN A 129 9.83 7.85 17.81
CA GLN A 129 9.90 8.54 16.51
C GLN A 129 9.08 7.82 15.44
N GLU A 130 9.22 6.50 15.33
CA GLU A 130 8.44 5.66 14.41
C GLU A 130 6.94 5.78 14.70
N LEU A 131 6.54 5.71 15.96
CA LEU A 131 5.14 5.87 16.38
C LEU A 131 4.56 7.25 16.01
N ASN A 132 5.36 8.30 16.10
CA ASN A 132 4.93 9.64 15.69
C ASN A 132 4.80 9.76 14.17
N GLN A 133 5.72 9.17 13.40
CA GLN A 133 5.62 9.11 11.94
C GLN A 133 4.38 8.34 11.51
N GLU A 134 4.12 7.17 12.10
CA GLU A 134 2.93 6.38 11.79
C GLU A 134 1.63 7.11 12.13
N LYS A 135 1.60 7.86 13.24
CA LYS A 135 0.45 8.72 13.56
C LYS A 135 0.20 9.79 12.51
N LEU A 136 1.26 10.41 11.98
CA LEU A 136 1.15 11.41 10.92
C LEU A 136 0.64 10.77 9.63
N ASN A 137 1.25 9.66 9.20
CA ASN A 137 0.84 8.90 8.02
C ASN A 137 -0.62 8.47 8.10
N LYS A 138 -1.06 7.98 9.27
CA LYS A 138 -2.45 7.62 9.52
C LYS A 138 -3.38 8.81 9.36
N LYS A 139 -3.00 9.99 9.88
CA LYS A 139 -3.80 11.21 9.76
C LYS A 139 -3.96 11.64 8.30
N GLU A 140 -2.86 11.64 7.54
CA GLU A 140 -2.89 11.95 6.10
C GLU A 140 -3.73 10.93 5.30
N SER A 141 -3.60 9.65 5.63
CA SER A 141 -4.40 8.59 4.99
C SER A 141 -5.89 8.75 5.25
N VAL A 142 -6.28 9.11 6.47
CA VAL A 142 -7.68 9.39 6.82
C VAL A 142 -8.20 10.60 6.05
N GLN A 143 -7.42 11.69 5.96
CA GLN A 143 -7.81 12.88 5.18
C GLN A 143 -8.05 12.55 3.71
N LYS A 144 -7.11 11.82 3.07
CA LYS A 144 -7.27 11.37 1.69
C LYS A 144 -8.51 10.48 1.50
N ALA A 145 -8.80 9.61 2.45
CA ALA A 145 -9.99 8.77 2.41
C ALA A 145 -11.29 9.58 2.51
N GLU A 146 -11.31 10.63 3.33
CA GLU A 146 -12.44 11.57 3.43
C GLU A 146 -12.64 12.36 2.13
N GLU A 147 -11.58 12.88 1.53
CA GLU A 147 -11.63 13.58 0.24
C GLU A 147 -12.17 12.67 -0.88
N ILE A 148 -11.66 11.44 -1.00
CA ILE A 148 -12.15 10.46 -1.97
C ILE A 148 -13.64 10.18 -1.75
N ARG A 149 -14.08 10.06 -0.49
CA ARG A 149 -15.48 9.80 -0.15
C ARG A 149 -16.39 10.97 -0.54
N GLN A 150 -15.93 12.21 -0.38
CA GLN A 150 -16.67 13.40 -0.81
C GLN A 150 -16.78 13.42 -2.34
N ASN A 151 -15.66 13.29 -3.06
CA ASN A 151 -15.64 13.26 -4.52
C ASN A 151 -16.54 12.17 -5.09
N TYR A 152 -16.48 10.95 -4.52
CA TYR A 152 -17.36 9.86 -4.93
C TYR A 152 -18.85 10.17 -4.75
N LYS A 153 -19.21 10.87 -3.67
CA LYS A 153 -20.60 11.28 -3.42
C LYS A 153 -21.06 12.31 -4.45
N GLU A 154 -20.22 13.28 -4.78
CA GLU A 154 -20.51 14.30 -5.80
C GLU A 154 -20.65 13.67 -7.19
N GLU A 155 -19.71 12.81 -7.57
CA GLU A 155 -19.73 12.10 -8.85
C GLU A 155 -20.96 11.20 -8.96
N LYS A 156 -21.30 10.46 -7.90
CA LYS A 156 -22.51 9.64 -7.85
C LYS A 156 -23.79 10.47 -8.06
N ASN A 157 -23.86 11.65 -7.45
CA ASN A 157 -24.99 12.56 -7.64
C ASN A 157 -25.07 13.06 -9.08
N SER A 158 -23.94 13.45 -9.67
CA SER A 158 -23.86 13.89 -11.07
C SER A 158 -24.30 12.77 -12.03
N VAL A 159 -23.79 11.55 -11.85
CA VAL A 159 -24.19 10.38 -12.64
C VAL A 159 -25.69 10.12 -12.52
N SER A 160 -26.25 10.21 -11.31
CA SER A 160 -27.69 10.02 -11.11
C SER A 160 -28.53 11.08 -11.82
N GLN A 161 -28.07 12.34 -11.85
CA GLN A 161 -28.74 13.42 -12.58
C GLN A 161 -28.69 13.19 -14.09
N LEU A 162 -27.51 12.85 -14.63
CA LEU A 162 -27.34 12.53 -16.05
C LEU A 162 -28.16 11.32 -16.48
N GLN A 163 -28.29 10.30 -15.62
CA GLN A 163 -29.15 9.14 -15.89
C GLN A 163 -30.62 9.54 -15.96
N LEU A 164 -31.08 10.42 -15.05
CA LEU A 164 -32.44 10.92 -15.07
C LEU A 164 -32.73 11.75 -16.33
N GLU A 165 -31.79 12.60 -16.72
CA GLU A 165 -31.89 13.40 -17.95
C GLU A 165 -31.95 12.50 -19.20
N ASN A 166 -31.04 11.53 -19.30
CA ASN A 166 -31.06 10.55 -20.40
C ASN A 166 -32.38 9.77 -20.46
N LYS A 167 -32.94 9.39 -19.31
CA LYS A 167 -34.25 8.71 -19.25
C LYS A 167 -35.35 9.60 -19.83
N LYS A 168 -35.41 10.88 -19.45
CA LYS A 168 -36.39 11.84 -19.99
C LYS A 168 -36.21 12.05 -21.50
N LEU A 169 -34.97 12.20 -21.96
CA LEU A 169 -34.67 12.36 -23.39
C LEU A 169 -35.09 11.11 -24.18
N ARG A 170 -34.86 9.93 -23.63
CA ARG A 170 -35.31 8.68 -24.25
C ARG A 170 -36.83 8.58 -24.31
N GLU A 171 -37.53 8.91 -23.23
CA GLU A 171 -39.00 8.96 -23.23
C GLU A 171 -39.55 9.93 -24.29
N LEU A 172 -38.91 11.09 -24.47
CA LEU A 172 -39.27 12.03 -25.53
C LEU A 172 -39.06 11.44 -26.93
N ILE A 173 -37.93 10.77 -27.17
CA ILE A 173 -37.65 10.10 -28.44
C ILE A 173 -38.70 9.01 -28.70
N ASP A 174 -38.96 8.14 -27.73
CA ASP A 174 -39.90 7.03 -27.86
C ASP A 174 -41.34 7.50 -28.11
N THR A 175 -41.74 8.66 -27.55
CA THR A 175 -43.10 9.19 -27.66
C THR A 175 -43.34 10.02 -28.92
N TYR A 176 -42.36 10.85 -29.32
CA TYR A 176 -42.58 11.91 -30.30
C TYR A 176 -41.79 11.73 -31.60
N LEU A 177 -40.90 10.74 -31.68
CA LEU A 177 -40.04 10.56 -32.85
C LEU A 177 -40.47 9.33 -33.66
N TYR A 178 -40.73 9.53 -34.96
CA TYR A 178 -40.97 8.43 -35.89
C TYR A 178 -39.67 7.66 -36.15
N PRO A 179 -39.63 6.34 -35.90
CA PRO A 179 -38.40 5.53 -36.02
C PRO A 179 -37.72 5.63 -37.38
N GLU A 180 -38.50 5.73 -38.45
CA GLU A 180 -38.00 5.78 -39.82
C GLU A 180 -37.28 7.11 -40.10
N ILE A 181 -37.83 8.24 -39.64
CA ILE A 181 -37.20 9.56 -39.76
C ILE A 181 -35.96 9.64 -38.87
N ALA A 182 -36.02 9.07 -37.66
CA ALA A 182 -34.89 8.99 -36.73
C ALA A 182 -33.71 8.22 -37.34
N ASN A 183 -33.98 7.09 -37.99
CA ASN A 183 -32.97 6.24 -38.61
C ASN A 183 -32.24 6.96 -39.76
N GLU A 184 -32.96 7.75 -40.57
CA GLU A 184 -32.33 8.58 -41.61
C GLU A 184 -31.44 9.68 -41.02
N LEU A 185 -31.88 10.35 -39.94
CA LEU A 185 -31.07 11.34 -39.23
C LEU A 185 -29.79 10.73 -38.62
N LEU A 186 -29.90 9.54 -38.02
CA LEU A 186 -28.76 8.81 -37.47
C LEU A 186 -27.79 8.34 -38.56
N ARG A 187 -28.29 7.92 -39.73
CA ARG A 187 -27.46 7.57 -40.90
C ARG A 187 -26.69 8.78 -41.42
N LYS A 188 -27.32 9.95 -41.51
CA LYS A 188 -26.65 11.22 -41.90
C LYS A 188 -25.50 11.60 -40.95
N LYS A 189 -25.58 11.20 -39.68
CA LYS A 189 -24.52 11.38 -38.68
C LYS A 189 -23.49 10.24 -38.63
N GLY A 190 -23.65 9.21 -39.46
CA GLY A 190 -22.74 8.06 -39.55
C GLY A 190 -22.89 7.04 -38.43
N LEU A 191 -24.00 7.06 -37.69
CA LEU A 191 -24.21 6.21 -36.51
C LEU A 191 -24.92 4.88 -36.82
N LEU A 192 -25.52 4.74 -38.00
CA LEU A 192 -26.16 3.51 -38.48
C LEU A 192 -25.64 3.16 -39.88
N GLN A 193 -25.46 1.86 -40.16
CA GLN A 193 -25.03 1.32 -41.46
C GLN A 193 -26.16 0.49 -42.10
N GLY A 194 -26.33 0.60 -43.42
CA GLY A 194 -27.37 -0.09 -44.21
C GLY A 194 -28.43 0.87 -44.79
N SER A 195 -29.15 0.45 -45.84
CA SER A 195 -30.20 1.23 -46.55
C SER A 195 -31.60 0.69 -46.25
N ASN A 196 -32.53 1.56 -45.85
CA ASN A 196 -33.96 1.25 -45.77
C ASN A 196 -34.70 2.18 -46.75
N GLU A 197 -35.60 1.64 -47.57
CA GLU A 197 -36.23 2.31 -48.73
C GLU A 197 -37.54 3.06 -48.43
N TYR A 198 -38.01 3.05 -47.18
CA TYR A 198 -39.38 3.49 -46.87
C TYR A 198 -39.58 5.02 -46.80
N ILE A 199 -38.51 5.81 -46.66
CA ILE A 199 -38.57 7.28 -46.62
C ILE A 199 -37.56 7.88 -47.61
N ASP A 200 -38.01 8.83 -48.42
CA ASP A 200 -37.15 9.59 -49.32
C ASP A 200 -36.25 10.57 -48.53
N PRO A 201 -34.92 10.41 -48.55
CA PRO A 201 -33.98 11.27 -47.83
C PRO A 201 -34.09 12.75 -48.23
N ALA A 202 -34.43 13.04 -49.49
CA ALA A 202 -34.54 14.41 -49.97
C ALA A 202 -35.75 15.15 -49.37
N MET A 203 -36.85 14.43 -49.11
CA MET A 203 -38.05 14.98 -48.47
C MET A 203 -37.83 15.28 -46.99
N VAL A 204 -37.04 14.46 -46.29
CA VAL A 204 -36.66 14.71 -44.90
C VAL A 204 -35.85 16.00 -44.81
N ASP A 205 -34.82 16.16 -45.64
CA ASP A 205 -33.96 17.35 -45.62
C ASP A 205 -34.71 18.64 -46.00
N LYS A 206 -35.71 18.55 -46.90
CA LYS A 206 -36.55 19.69 -47.29
C LYS A 206 -37.49 20.15 -46.17
N ASN A 207 -38.01 19.21 -45.37
CA ASN A 207 -39.00 19.49 -44.33
C ASN A 207 -38.39 19.58 -42.92
N LEU A 208 -37.08 19.36 -42.78
CA LEU A 208 -36.37 19.45 -41.50
C LEU A 208 -36.10 20.91 -41.13
N ILE A 209 -36.73 21.36 -40.04
CA ILE A 209 -36.46 22.68 -39.46
C ILE A 209 -35.21 22.58 -38.60
N THR A 210 -34.16 23.32 -38.95
CA THR A 210 -32.89 23.41 -38.22
C THR A 210 -32.71 24.81 -37.65
N ALA A 211 -31.80 25.02 -36.70
CA ALA A 211 -31.51 26.34 -36.12
C ALA A 211 -31.10 27.44 -37.13
N LYS A 212 -30.76 27.07 -38.37
CA LYS A 212 -30.42 28.00 -39.47
C LYS A 212 -31.58 28.25 -40.44
N THR A 213 -32.70 27.55 -40.27
CA THR A 213 -33.86 27.72 -41.13
C THR A 213 -34.54 29.04 -40.80
N GLU A 214 -34.52 29.99 -41.73
CA GLU A 214 -35.24 31.25 -41.58
C GLU A 214 -36.74 30.96 -41.54
N LEU A 215 -37.35 31.18 -40.38
CA LEU A 215 -38.80 31.10 -40.24
C LEU A 215 -39.39 32.25 -41.04
N LYS A 216 -40.13 31.93 -42.11
CA LYS A 216 -40.93 32.93 -42.80
C LYS A 216 -41.89 33.53 -41.77
N LYS A 217 -41.69 34.82 -41.42
CA LYS A 217 -42.72 35.59 -40.74
C LYS A 217 -43.97 35.47 -41.59
N GLU A 218 -45.07 35.07 -40.96
CA GLU A 218 -46.36 34.81 -41.61
C GLU A 218 -46.62 35.83 -42.72
N GLU A 219 -46.67 35.36 -43.98
CA GLU A 219 -47.55 36.03 -44.93
C GLU A 219 -48.93 35.90 -44.31
N ALA A 220 -49.53 37.03 -43.95
CA ALA A 220 -50.84 37.12 -43.36
C ALA A 220 -51.74 36.06 -44.01
N VAL A 221 -52.21 35.12 -43.21
CA VAL A 221 -53.25 34.17 -43.61
C VAL A 221 -54.28 35.01 -44.35
N LYS A 222 -54.38 34.84 -45.68
CA LYS A 222 -55.47 35.42 -46.44
C LYS A 222 -56.71 34.87 -45.77
N GLN A 223 -57.36 35.70 -44.95
CA GLN A 223 -58.67 35.41 -44.41
C GLN A 223 -59.52 35.10 -45.63
N THR A 224 -59.79 33.82 -45.87
CA THR A 224 -60.90 33.42 -46.70
C THR A 224 -62.09 34.12 -46.08
N LYS A 225 -62.67 35.08 -46.82
CA LYS A 225 -63.75 35.96 -46.38
C LYS A 225 -64.69 35.18 -45.47
N SER A 226 -64.67 35.54 -44.18
CA SER A 226 -65.59 35.00 -43.20
C SER A 226 -67.01 35.19 -43.73
N GLY A 227 -67.87 34.16 -43.63
CA GLY A 227 -69.25 34.21 -44.12
C GLY A 227 -70.08 35.36 -43.56
N SER A 228 -69.61 36.02 -42.50
CA SER A 228 -70.18 37.25 -41.94
C SER A 228 -70.12 38.44 -42.90
N ASP A 229 -69.08 38.57 -43.73
CA ASP A 229 -68.90 39.73 -44.64
C ASP A 229 -69.89 39.70 -45.81
N ALA A 230 -70.25 38.50 -46.29
CA ALA A 230 -71.26 38.32 -47.33
C ALA A 230 -72.68 38.67 -46.83
N ILE A 231 -72.94 38.49 -45.54
CA ILE A 231 -74.24 38.79 -44.92
C ILE A 231 -74.40 40.30 -44.72
N ILE A 232 -73.34 41.01 -44.32
CA ILE A 232 -73.37 42.47 -44.13
C ILE A 232 -73.70 43.19 -45.44
N HIS A 233 -73.10 42.78 -46.56
CA HIS A 233 -73.41 43.36 -47.87
C HIS A 233 -74.82 43.03 -48.40
N LEU A 234 -75.47 41.97 -47.89
CA LEU A 234 -76.85 41.63 -48.25
C LEU A 234 -77.85 42.59 -47.57
N PHE A 235 -77.57 43.01 -46.34
CA PHE A 235 -78.44 43.93 -45.57
C PHE A 235 -78.29 45.39 -45.99
N ASP A 236 -77.12 45.82 -46.48
CA ASP A 236 -76.95 47.16 -47.04
C ASP A 236 -77.72 47.35 -48.35
N LYS A 237 -77.90 46.27 -49.13
CA LYS A 237 -78.65 46.30 -50.38
C LYS A 237 -80.18 46.33 -50.21
N LEU A 238 -80.67 46.08 -49.00
CA LEU A 238 -82.09 46.13 -48.62
C LEU A 238 -82.52 47.49 -48.03
N LYS A 239 -81.59 48.43 -47.87
CA LYS A 239 -81.84 49.79 -47.36
C LYS A 239 -81.75 50.89 -48.43
N SER A 240 -81.69 50.54 -49.71
CA SER A 240 -81.86 51.47 -50.84
C SER A 240 -83.19 51.26 -51.54
#